data_AF-A0AAV0KHC9-F1
#
_entry.id   AF-A0AAV0KHC9-F1
#
_cell.length_a   1.000
_cell.length_b   1.000
_cell.length_c   1.000
_cell.angle_alpha   90.00
_cell.angle_beta   90.00
_cell.angle_gamma   90.00
#
_symmetry.space_group_name_H-M   'P 1'
#
loop_
_entity.id
_entity.type
_entity.pdbx_description
1 polymer ?
#
loop_
_entity_poly.entity_id
_entity_poly.type
_entity_poly.pdbx_seq_one_letter_code
_entity_poly.pdbx_strand_id
1 'polypeptide(L)'
;MGMYFEPKYSQGRRLLTKLIAVMSLGDDTYDNYATYEELAPFTEAIERWDIDLVSNLPECMQKLYALYRYRFDEIEEAFAAGGRPFGAVYAKK
;
A
#
# COMPACT_ATOMS: atom_id res chain seq x y z
N MET A 1 -8.09 17.61 -4.35
CA MET A 1 -9.23 17.21 -5.20
C MET A 1 -8.87 17.21 -6.70
N GLY A 2 -7.63 16.90 -7.08
CA GLY A 2 -7.18 17.07 -8.48
C GLY A 2 -7.59 15.94 -9.44
N MET A 3 -7.81 14.72 -8.94
CA MET A 3 -8.08 13.55 -9.78
C MET A 3 -9.55 13.44 -10.21
N TYR A 4 -10.47 13.58 -9.24
CA TYR A 4 -11.92 13.54 -9.45
C TYR A 4 -12.58 14.38 -8.37
N PHE A 5 -13.47 15.31 -8.71
CA PHE A 5 -14.12 16.20 -7.74
C PHE A 5 -15.60 15.85 -7.50
N GLU A 6 -16.20 15.05 -8.39
CA GLU A 6 -17.62 14.78 -8.39
C GLU A 6 -18.06 13.98 -7.15
N PRO A 7 -19.27 14.22 -6.63
CA PRO A 7 -19.75 13.57 -5.40
C PRO A 7 -19.77 12.04 -5.48
N LYS A 8 -20.07 11.47 -6.65
CA LYS A 8 -20.12 10.03 -6.89
C LYS A 8 -18.79 9.30 -6.66
N TYR A 9 -17.66 10.03 -6.65
CA TYR A 9 -16.33 9.47 -6.40
C TYR A 9 -15.83 9.69 -4.96
N SER A 10 -16.70 10.10 -4.03
CA SER A 10 -16.32 10.39 -2.64
C SER A 10 -15.61 9.21 -1.96
N GLN A 11 -16.14 7.98 -2.11
CA GLN A 11 -15.53 6.78 -1.54
C GLN A 11 -14.18 6.46 -2.17
N GLY A 12 -14.09 6.53 -3.51
CA GLY A 12 -12.84 6.31 -4.23
C GLY A 12 -11.75 7.30 -3.80
N ARG A 13 -12.09 8.58 -3.63
CA ARG A 13 -11.17 9.58 -3.09
C ARG A 13 -10.71 9.24 -1.67
N ARG A 14 -11.62 8.83 -0.79
CA ARG A 14 -11.28 8.49 0.59
C ARG A 14 -10.27 7.34 0.65
N LEU A 15 -10.51 6.27 -0.13
CA LEU A 15 -9.60 5.13 -0.23
C LEU A 15 -8.24 5.54 -0.82
N LEU A 16 -8.27 6.31 -1.92
CA LEU A 16 -7.06 6.76 -2.60
C LEU A 16 -6.19 7.67 -1.73
N THR A 17 -6.80 8.60 -0.98
CA THR A 17 -6.06 9.46 -0.05
C THR A 17 -5.37 8.64 1.03
N LYS A 18 -6.04 7.61 1.58
CA LYS A 18 -5.40 6.70 2.53
C LYS A 18 -4.23 5.94 1.90
N LEU A 19 -4.39 5.46 0.67
CA LEU A 19 -3.33 4.75 -0.05
C LEU A 19 -2.12 5.67 -0.28
N ILE A 20 -2.34 6.87 -0.81
CA ILE A 20 -1.29 7.86 -1.05
C ILE A 20 -0.51 8.16 0.24
N ALA A 21 -1.21 8.33 1.37
CA ALA A 21 -0.54 8.59 2.64
C ALA A 21 0.40 7.45 3.07
N VAL A 22 0.01 6.19 2.84
CA VAL A 22 0.87 5.03 3.16
C VAL A 22 2.01 4.89 2.14
N MET A 23 1.76 5.21 0.86
CA MET A 23 2.83 5.28 -0.14
C MET A 23 3.89 6.32 0.23
N SER A 24 3.48 7.51 0.70
CA SER A 24 4.41 8.53 1.17
C SER A 24 5.23 8.10 2.38
N LEU A 25 4.67 7.31 3.30
CA LEU A 25 5.45 6.75 4.41
C LEU A 25 6.54 5.77 3.93
N GLY A 26 6.25 4.99 2.88
CA GLY A 26 7.28 4.18 2.24
C GLY A 26 8.33 5.03 1.53
N ASP A 27 7.92 6.04 0.76
CA ASP A 27 8.84 6.99 0.12
C ASP A 27 9.84 7.57 1.12
N ASP A 28 9.34 8.09 2.25
CA ASP A 28 10.17 8.57 3.37
C ASP A 28 11.14 7.48 3.89
N THR A 29 10.68 6.23 3.97
CA THR A 29 11.49 5.09 4.42
C THR A 29 12.65 4.81 3.47
N TYR A 30 12.40 4.81 2.16
CA TYR A 30 13.42 4.61 1.14
C TYR A 30 14.41 5.77 1.05
N ASP A 31 13.95 7.01 1.26
CA ASP A 31 14.78 8.20 1.10
C ASP A 31 15.64 8.53 2.33
N ASN A 32 15.16 8.26 3.55
CA ASN A 32 15.78 8.79 4.77
C ASN A 32 15.90 7.84 5.97
N TYR A 33 15.11 6.75 6.04
CA TYR A 33 14.99 5.98 7.29
C TYR A 33 15.46 4.53 7.25
N ALA A 34 15.82 3.99 6.08
CA ALA A 34 16.29 2.62 5.94
C ALA A 34 17.69 2.54 5.30
N THR A 35 18.44 1.52 5.70
CA THR A 35 19.69 1.13 5.06
C THR A 35 19.43 0.28 3.82
N TYR A 36 20.40 0.21 2.90
CA TYR A 36 20.26 -0.59 1.68
C TYR A 36 19.99 -2.07 2.00
N GLU A 37 20.63 -2.60 3.04
CA GLU A 37 20.47 -3.99 3.51
C GLU A 37 19.08 -4.28 4.04
N GLU A 38 18.40 -3.28 4.63
CA GLU A 38 17.00 -3.38 5.08
C GLU A 38 16.02 -3.22 3.90
N LEU A 39 16.36 -2.37 2.92
CA LEU A 39 15.52 -2.11 1.76
C LEU A 39 15.42 -3.28 0.79
N ALA A 40 16.47 -4.08 0.64
CA ALA A 40 16.45 -5.23 -0.27
C ALA A 40 15.35 -6.26 0.08
N PRO A 41 15.30 -6.86 1.29
CA PRO A 41 14.22 -7.77 1.66
C PRO A 41 12.86 -7.07 1.78
N PHE A 42 12.82 -5.78 2.15
CA PHE A 42 11.56 -5.02 2.16
C PHE A 42 10.95 -4.86 0.76
N THR A 43 11.79 -4.57 -0.23
CA THR A 43 11.38 -4.48 -1.64
C THR A 43 10.88 -5.84 -2.13
N GLU A 44 11.62 -6.91 -1.84
CA GLU A 44 11.22 -8.28 -2.20
C GLU A 44 9.86 -8.66 -1.58
N ALA A 45 9.62 -8.26 -0.33
CA ALA A 45 8.35 -8.47 0.37
C ALA A 45 7.17 -7.77 -0.31
N ILE A 46 7.39 -6.55 -0.81
CA ILE A 46 6.37 -5.77 -1.54
C ILE A 46 6.09 -6.41 -2.90
N GLU A 47 7.14 -6.77 -3.65
CA GLU A 47 7.00 -7.39 -4.98
C GLU A 47 6.28 -8.75 -4.91
N ARG A 48 6.57 -9.56 -3.89
CA ARG A 48 5.98 -10.90 -3.71
C ARG A 48 4.70 -10.92 -2.90
N TRP A 49 4.35 -9.81 -2.25
CA TRP A 49 3.28 -9.77 -1.25
C TRP A 49 3.44 -10.81 -0.12
N ASP A 50 4.69 -11.06 0.28
CA ASP A 50 5.07 -12.02 1.31
C ASP A 50 5.51 -11.34 2.63
N ILE A 51 4.76 -11.58 3.71
CA ILE A 51 5.04 -11.02 5.04
C ILE A 51 6.21 -11.70 5.74
N ASP A 52 6.55 -12.93 5.37
CA ASP A 52 7.63 -13.67 6.02
C ASP A 52 8.99 -13.02 5.70
N LEU A 53 9.09 -12.31 4.58
CA LEU A 53 10.29 -11.57 4.17
C LEU A 53 10.56 -10.32 5.02
N VAL A 54 9.56 -9.78 5.72
CA VAL A 54 9.76 -8.62 6.61
C VAL A 54 9.98 -9.01 8.07
N SER A 55 9.86 -10.28 8.45
CA SER A 55 9.90 -10.71 9.86
C SER A 55 11.21 -10.36 10.58
N ASN A 56 12.31 -10.26 9.82
CA ASN A 56 13.66 -9.97 10.31
C ASN A 56 14.04 -8.48 10.20
N LEU A 57 13.14 -7.63 9.71
CA LEU A 57 13.37 -6.19 9.57
C LEU A 57 13.03 -5.42 10.85
N PRO A 58 13.45 -4.14 10.96
CA PRO A 58 13.01 -3.27 12.04
C PRO A 58 11.48 -3.23 12.18
N GLU A 59 11.02 -3.10 13.41
CA GLU A 59 9.58 -3.11 13.74
C GLU A 59 8.79 -2.02 12.98
N CYS A 60 9.42 -0.87 12.70
CA CYS A 60 8.79 0.19 11.91
C CYS A 60 8.46 -0.26 10.48
N MET A 61 9.36 -1.01 9.82
CA MET A 61 9.16 -1.52 8.47
C MET A 61 8.14 -2.65 8.45
N GLN A 62 8.14 -3.52 9.47
CA GLN A 62 7.09 -4.54 9.63
C GLN A 62 5.70 -3.90 9.74
N LYS A 63 5.57 -2.83 10.55
CA LYS A 63 4.32 -2.07 10.69
C LYS A 63 3.93 -1.38 9.38
N LEU A 64 4.88 -0.80 8.67
CA LEU A 64 4.63 -0.19 7.37
C LEU A 64 4.12 -1.22 6.35
N TYR A 65 4.74 -2.40 6.30
CA TYR A 65 4.29 -3.50 5.45
C TYR A 65 2.87 -3.96 5.79
N ALA A 66 2.58 -4.17 7.07
CA ALA A 66 1.24 -4.54 7.53
C ALA A 66 0.21 -3.46 7.17
N LEU A 67 0.61 -2.18 7.22
CA LEU A 67 -0.24 -1.06 6.83
C LEU A 67 -0.50 -1.03 5.31
N TYR A 68 0.51 -1.30 4.48
CA TYR A 68 0.30 -1.52 3.05
C TYR A 68 -0.72 -2.63 2.83
N ARG A 69 -0.51 -3.78 3.47
CA ARG A 69 -1.38 -4.95 3.36
C ARG A 69 -2.84 -4.61 3.62
N TYR A 70 -3.09 -4.06 4.81
CA TYR A 70 -4.42 -3.69 5.25
C TYR A 70 -5.09 -2.68 4.29
N ARG A 71 -4.34 -1.70 3.75
CA ARG A 71 -4.89 -0.72 2.81
C ARG A 71 -5.25 -1.34 1.47
N PHE A 72 -4.43 -2.23 0.95
CA PHE A 72 -4.72 -2.92 -0.31
C PHE A 72 -5.90 -3.88 -0.17
N ASP A 73 -6.04 -4.55 0.96
CA ASP A 73 -7.19 -5.41 1.24
C ASP A 73 -8.51 -4.57 1.30
N GLU A 74 -8.49 -3.38 1.93
CA GLU A 74 -9.65 -2.44 1.93
C GLU A 74 -10.04 -2.02 0.49
N ILE A 75 -9.05 -1.87 -0.40
CA ILE A 75 -9.28 -1.54 -1.80
C ILE A 75 -9.85 -2.73 -2.57
N GLU A 76 -9.31 -3.93 -2.37
CA GLU A 76 -9.82 -5.17 -2.96
C GLU A 76 -11.29 -5.41 -2.61
N GLU A 77 -11.63 -5.28 -1.34
CA GLU A 77 -13.00 -5.38 -0.85
C GLU A 77 -13.93 -4.34 -1.49
N ALA A 78 -13.48 -3.09 -1.61
CA ALA A 78 -14.26 -2.02 -2.24
C ALA A 78 -14.50 -2.28 -3.74
N PHE A 79 -13.50 -2.81 -4.44
CA PHE A 79 -13.62 -3.21 -5.85
C PHE A 79 -14.55 -4.40 -6.03
N ALA A 80 -14.45 -5.42 -5.17
CA ALA A 80 -15.34 -6.58 -5.17
C ALA A 80 -16.79 -6.17 -4.91
N ALA A 81 -17.05 -5.32 -3.90
CA ALA A 81 -18.38 -4.78 -3.61
C ALA A 81 -18.96 -3.96 -4.78
N GLY A 82 -18.09 -3.33 -5.58
CA GLY A 82 -18.45 -2.61 -6.79
C GLY A 82 -18.55 -3.45 -8.06
N GLY A 83 -18.55 -4.80 -7.96
CA GLY A 83 -18.66 -5.72 -9.10
C GLY A 83 -17.42 -5.79 -9.99
N ARG A 84 -16.27 -5.34 -9.50
CA ARG A 84 -14.99 -5.26 -10.25
C ARG A 84 -13.85 -5.93 -9.48
N PRO A 85 -13.96 -7.22 -9.11
CA PRO A 85 -13.04 -7.87 -8.17
C PRO A 85 -11.58 -7.90 -8.62
N PHE A 86 -11.31 -7.81 -9.93
CA PHE A 86 -9.94 -7.77 -10.46
C PHE A 86 -9.33 -6.36 -10.54
N GLY A 87 -10.08 -5.30 -10.18
CA GLY A 87 -9.62 -3.91 -10.33
C GLY A 87 -8.39 -3.58 -9.48
N ALA A 88 -8.29 -4.16 -8.29
CA ALA A 88 -7.19 -3.93 -7.37
C ALA A 88 -5.90 -4.67 -7.76
N VAL A 89 -5.98 -5.76 -8.54
CA VAL A 89 -4.81 -6.51 -9.03
C VAL A 89 -3.90 -5.61 -9.87
N TYR A 90 -4.47 -4.65 -10.60
CA TYR A 90 -3.70 -3.68 -11.38
C TYR A 90 -2.98 -2.63 -10.53
N ALA A 91 -3.42 -2.41 -9.30
CA ALA A 91 -2.77 -1.48 -8.37
C ALA A 91 -1.57 -2.13 -7.65
N LYS A 92 -1.41 -3.46 -7.75
CA LYS A 92 -0.36 -4.26 -7.12
C LYS A 92 0.82 -4.58 -8.08
N LYS A 93 0.91 -3.89 -9.22
CA LYS A 93 1.95 -4.10 -10.23
C LYS A 93 3.13 -3.17 -10.07
#